data_AF-A0A4Q3FS60-F1
#
_entry.id   AF-A0A4Q3FS60-F1
#
_cell.length_a   1.000
_cell.length_b   1.000
_cell.length_c   1.000
_cell.angle_alpha   90.00
_cell.angle_beta   90.00
_cell.angle_gamma   90.00
#
_symmetry.space_group_name_H-M   'P 1'
#
loop_
_entity.id
_entity.type
_entity.pdbx_description
1 polymer ?
#
loop_
_entity_poly.entity_id
_entity_poly.type
_entity_poly.pdbx_seq_one_letter_code
_entity_poly.pdbx_strand_id
1 'polypeptide(L)'
;MSFSYKRFRSGNQQEIVFLNLRKNPGLICKSGNEAFVLTDLKTHDKTFQYSVQQFLDSCQTNKIHLIGIKQNFANAVFTKQKSLIQFNSKLIFLADPDFEHQQFPQKIKTDVVLVTGNPKISLNQITQNLTFDFLVIDATNSDYHIKKLADEAAADGRKIFILKRNYCLRINSN
;
A
#
# COMPACT_ATOMS: atom_id res chain seq x y z
N MET A 1 -25.53 18.43 25.58
CA MET A 1 -24.32 17.65 25.90
C MET A 1 -24.40 16.29 25.23
N SER A 2 -23.86 16.11 24.02
CA SER A 2 -23.57 14.77 23.49
C SER A 2 -22.59 14.86 22.31
N PHE A 3 -21.30 15.06 22.63
CA PHE A 3 -20.20 15.02 21.65
C PHE A 3 -19.32 13.77 21.81
N SER A 4 -19.64 12.86 22.73
CA SER A 4 -18.74 11.75 23.13
C SER A 4 -18.88 10.46 22.32
N TYR A 5 -19.92 10.29 21.49
CA TYR A 5 -20.13 9.02 20.77
C TYR A 5 -19.35 8.90 19.45
N LYS A 6 -18.99 10.03 18.80
CA LYS A 6 -18.16 10.02 17.57
C LYS A 6 -16.67 9.83 17.84
N ARG A 7 -16.19 10.13 19.05
CA ARG A 7 -14.76 10.10 19.41
C ARG A 7 -14.23 8.67 19.64
N PHE A 8 -15.10 7.74 20.02
CA PHE A 8 -14.72 6.34 20.29
C PHE A 8 -14.57 5.47 19.03
N ARG A 9 -15.22 5.81 17.92
CA ARG A 9 -15.12 4.99 16.69
C ARG A 9 -13.85 5.26 15.87
N SER A 10 -13.29 6.47 15.91
CA SER A 10 -12.06 6.80 15.16
C SER A 10 -10.78 6.16 15.74
N GLY A 11 -10.80 5.82 17.04
CA GLY A 11 -9.67 5.22 17.76
C GLY A 11 -9.52 3.70 17.57
N ASN A 12 -10.50 3.02 16.97
CA ASN A 12 -10.45 1.57 16.68
C ASN A 12 -10.49 1.25 15.18
N GLN A 13 -10.40 2.26 14.32
CA GLN A 13 -10.36 2.06 12.88
C GLN A 13 -8.96 1.58 12.46
N GLN A 14 -8.94 0.34 11.94
CA GLN A 14 -7.80 -0.24 11.25
C GLN A 14 -7.94 0.06 9.76
N GLU A 15 -7.05 0.87 9.21
CA GLU A 15 -7.14 1.35 7.84
C GLU A 15 -5.81 1.16 7.11
N ILE A 16 -5.91 0.72 5.85
CA ILE A 16 -4.81 0.66 4.90
C ILE A 16 -5.08 1.72 3.85
N VAL A 17 -4.16 2.65 3.68
CA VAL A 17 -4.28 3.78 2.76
C VAL A 17 -3.11 3.78 1.80
N PHE A 18 -3.41 3.54 0.53
CA PHE A 18 -2.45 3.69 -0.56
C PHE A 18 -2.47 5.14 -1.04
N LEU A 19 -1.34 5.82 -0.97
CA LEU A 19 -1.21 7.23 -1.32
C LEU A 19 -0.63 7.42 -2.72
N ASN A 20 -1.14 8.41 -3.43
CA ASN A 20 -0.51 8.90 -4.65
C ASN A 20 0.53 9.97 -4.30
N LEU A 21 1.80 9.56 -4.15
CA LEU A 21 2.92 10.47 -3.92
C LEU A 21 3.71 10.78 -5.22
N ARG A 22 3.04 10.60 -6.38
CA ARG A 22 3.59 10.76 -7.73
C ARG A 22 4.80 9.87 -8.00
N LYS A 23 6.00 10.32 -7.65
CA LYS A 23 7.28 9.65 -7.96
C LYS A 23 7.74 8.67 -6.89
N ASN A 24 7.01 8.60 -5.79
CA ASN A 24 7.39 7.85 -4.61
C ASN A 24 6.28 6.86 -4.22
N PRO A 25 6.62 5.66 -3.74
CA PRO A 25 5.66 4.79 -3.07
C PRO A 25 5.14 5.41 -1.78
N GLY A 26 3.85 5.21 -1.52
CA GLY A 26 3.18 5.65 -0.30
C GLY A 26 2.12 4.68 0.16
N LEU A 27 2.34 4.07 1.32
CA LEU A 27 1.37 3.22 2.00
C LEU A 27 1.33 3.60 3.48
N ILE A 28 0.12 3.82 4.01
CA ILE A 28 -0.11 4.08 5.43
C ILE A 28 -1.00 2.99 5.98
N CYS A 29 -0.54 2.28 7.00
CA CYS A 29 -1.39 1.39 7.79
C CYS A 29 -1.61 2.02 9.16
N LYS A 30 -2.86 2.36 9.49
CA LYS A 30 -3.24 2.96 10.78
C LYS A 30 -3.91 1.91 11.64
N SER A 31 -3.42 1.70 12.85
CA SER A 31 -4.07 0.88 13.89
C SER A 31 -4.26 1.72 15.14
N GLY A 32 -5.49 2.16 15.38
CA GLY A 32 -5.82 3.04 16.50
C GLY A 32 -5.02 4.35 16.50
N ASN A 33 -4.12 4.51 17.47
CA ASN A 33 -3.26 5.70 17.64
C ASN A 33 -1.84 5.52 17.05
N GLU A 34 -1.60 4.43 16.33
CA GLU A 34 -0.33 4.13 15.68
C GLU A 34 -0.52 4.14 14.16
N ALA A 35 0.45 4.69 13.44
CA ALA A 35 0.50 4.63 11.98
C ALA A 35 1.88 4.15 11.51
N PHE A 36 1.86 3.20 10.58
CA PHE A 36 3.02 2.68 9.89
C PHE A 36 3.02 3.27 8.49
N VAL A 37 4.01 4.10 8.21
CA VAL A 37 4.14 4.83 6.95
C VAL A 37 5.30 4.23 6.18
N LEU A 38 4.98 3.58 5.08
CA LEU A 38 5.93 3.01 4.16
C LEU A 38 6.14 3.98 2.99
N THR A 39 7.31 4.59 2.94
CA THR A 39 7.72 5.52 1.88
C THR A 39 9.25 5.64 1.83
N ASP A 40 9.78 6.11 0.71
CA ASP A 40 11.17 6.52 0.53
C ASP A 40 11.40 8.03 0.74
N LEU A 41 10.33 8.79 0.96
CA LEU A 41 10.38 10.21 1.29
C LEU A 41 10.97 10.49 2.67
N LYS A 42 11.69 11.61 2.78
CA LYS A 42 12.13 12.15 4.08
C LYS A 42 11.04 13.06 4.65
N THR A 43 11.03 13.22 5.98
CA THR A 43 10.07 14.08 6.69
C THR A 43 10.11 15.55 6.25
N HIS A 44 11.25 16.02 5.75
CA HIS A 44 11.43 17.38 5.25
C HIS A 44 11.01 17.56 3.78
N ASP A 45 10.65 16.49 3.07
CA ASP A 45 10.16 16.60 1.71
C ASP A 45 8.77 17.27 1.67
N LYS A 46 8.58 18.24 0.77
CA LYS A 46 7.28 18.91 0.61
C LYS A 46 6.16 17.91 0.32
N THR A 47 6.43 16.90 -0.51
CA THR A 47 5.45 15.85 -0.83
C THR A 47 5.01 15.09 0.42
N PHE A 48 5.93 14.82 1.34
CA PHE A 48 5.63 14.19 2.62
C PHE A 48 4.73 15.11 3.45
N GLN A 49 5.10 16.38 3.63
CA GLN A 49 4.34 17.34 4.42
C GLN A 49 2.91 17.55 3.90
N TYR A 50 2.72 17.64 2.58
CA TYR A 50 1.40 17.91 2.02
C TYR A 50 0.48 16.70 1.91
N SER A 51 1.02 15.48 1.78
CA SER A 51 0.19 14.29 1.55
C SER A 51 0.16 13.35 2.75
N VAL A 52 1.34 13.05 3.29
CA VAL A 52 1.49 12.09 4.39
C VAL A 52 1.18 12.77 5.71
N GLN A 53 1.83 13.90 6.02
CA GLN A 53 1.64 14.59 7.29
C GLN A 53 0.19 15.08 7.47
N GLN A 54 -0.42 15.67 6.43
CA GLN A 54 -1.84 16.07 6.49
C GLN A 54 -2.77 14.90 6.82
N PHE A 55 -2.51 13.71 6.26
CA PHE A 55 -3.29 12.52 6.59
C PHE A 55 -3.09 12.12 8.06
N LEU A 56 -1.85 12.07 8.53
CA LEU A 56 -1.52 11.69 9.91
C LEU A 56 -2.11 12.68 10.93
N ASP A 57 -2.03 13.98 10.64
CA ASP A 57 -2.61 15.05 11.46
C ASP A 57 -4.14 14.92 11.52
N SER A 58 -4.78 14.65 10.37
CA SER A 58 -6.23 14.44 10.32
C SER A 58 -6.68 13.21 11.13
N CYS A 59 -5.81 12.20 11.22
CA CYS A 59 -6.05 10.97 11.97
C CYS A 59 -5.72 11.10 13.47
N GLN A 60 -5.12 12.22 13.89
CA GLN A 60 -4.66 12.46 15.26
C GLN A 60 -3.75 11.33 15.79
N THR A 61 -2.89 10.80 14.92
CA THR A 61 -1.97 9.71 15.28
C THR A 61 -0.77 10.26 16.05
N ASN A 62 -0.57 9.80 17.29
CA ASN A 62 0.53 10.26 18.12
C ASN A 62 1.83 9.46 17.93
N LYS A 63 1.74 8.24 17.40
CA LYS A 63 2.88 7.36 17.16
C LYS A 63 3.00 7.03 15.68
N ILE A 64 4.04 7.57 15.06
CA ILE A 64 4.29 7.39 13.63
C ILE A 64 5.58 6.59 13.46
N HIS A 65 5.47 5.44 12.81
CA HIS A 65 6.59 4.60 12.41
C HIS A 65 6.87 4.83 10.94
N LEU A 66 7.94 5.56 10.64
CA LEU A 66 8.43 5.71 9.27
C LEU A 66 9.33 4.52 8.92
N ILE A 67 8.93 3.79 7.89
CA ILE A 67 9.56 2.55 7.46
C ILE A 67 10.01 2.76 6.01
N GLY A 68 11.29 2.53 5.75
CA GLY A 68 11.82 2.58 4.38
C GLY A 68 11.32 1.42 3.54
N ILE A 69 11.23 1.61 2.21
CA ILE A 69 10.76 0.58 1.27
C ILE A 69 11.55 -0.74 1.37
N LYS A 70 12.87 -0.66 1.56
CA LYS A 70 13.73 -1.85 1.69
C LYS A 70 13.98 -2.28 3.15
N GLN A 71 13.43 -1.54 4.11
CA GLN A 71 13.61 -1.83 5.53
C GLN A 71 12.67 -2.98 5.95
N ASN A 72 13.18 -3.88 6.80
CA ASN A 72 12.33 -4.83 7.51
C ASN A 72 11.90 -4.23 8.85
N PHE A 73 10.67 -4.51 9.25
CA PHE A 73 10.11 -4.04 10.50
C PHE A 73 9.07 -5.05 10.97
N ALA A 74 9.00 -5.33 12.27
CA ALA A 74 7.98 -6.21 12.81
C ALA A 74 7.56 -5.75 14.20
N ASN A 75 6.26 -5.71 14.42
CA ASN A 75 5.65 -5.63 15.73
C ASN A 75 4.35 -6.46 15.76
N ALA A 76 3.59 -6.35 16.85
CA ALA A 76 2.38 -7.15 17.05
C ALA A 76 1.26 -6.91 16.01
N VAL A 77 1.24 -5.76 15.32
CA VAL A 77 0.13 -5.35 14.44
C VAL A 77 0.56 -5.16 12.98
N PHE A 78 1.85 -4.92 12.73
CA PHE A 78 2.41 -4.64 11.44
C PHE A 78 3.76 -5.37 11.30
N THR A 79 3.88 -6.17 10.25
CA THR A 79 5.12 -6.83 9.87
C THR A 79 5.41 -6.56 8.41
N LYS A 80 6.60 -6.07 8.13
CA LYS A 80 7.16 -5.96 6.79
C LYS A 80 8.44 -6.78 6.73
N GLN A 81 8.45 -7.76 5.84
CA GLN A 81 9.60 -8.59 5.55
C GLN A 81 9.81 -8.66 4.04
N LYS A 82 10.89 -8.05 3.56
CA LYS A 82 11.15 -7.87 2.13
C LYS A 82 9.94 -7.23 1.44
N SER A 83 9.38 -7.90 0.44
CA SER A 83 8.22 -7.49 -0.35
C SER A 83 6.88 -7.85 0.30
N LEU A 84 6.84 -8.64 1.38
CA LEU A 84 5.59 -9.01 2.05
C LEU A 84 5.32 -8.07 3.22
N ILE A 85 4.11 -7.53 3.26
CA ILE A 85 3.60 -6.67 4.33
C ILE A 85 2.35 -7.32 4.90
N GLN A 86 2.38 -7.64 6.17
CA GLN A 86 1.22 -8.05 6.95
C GLN A 86 0.78 -6.91 7.84
N PHE A 87 -0.50 -6.56 7.77
CA PHE A 87 -1.14 -5.63 8.68
C PHE A 87 -2.41 -6.28 9.22
N ASN A 88 -2.40 -6.62 10.50
CA ASN A 88 -3.43 -7.46 11.13
C ASN A 88 -3.67 -8.77 10.33
N SER A 89 -4.89 -8.96 9.82
CA SER A 89 -5.31 -10.11 9.01
C SER A 89 -5.08 -9.94 7.50
N LYS A 90 -4.58 -8.78 7.06
CA LYS A 90 -4.38 -8.44 5.65
C LYS A 90 -2.94 -8.62 5.23
N LEU A 91 -2.75 -9.28 4.09
CA LEU A 91 -1.48 -9.48 3.42
C LEU A 91 -1.41 -8.64 2.15
N ILE A 92 -0.36 -7.84 2.04
CA ILE A 92 -0.06 -6.98 0.90
C ILE A 92 1.29 -7.43 0.36
N PHE A 93 1.34 -7.75 -0.93
CA PHE A 93 2.59 -8.02 -1.63
C PHE A 93 3.05 -6.76 -2.38
N LEU A 94 4.31 -6.37 -2.20
CA LEU A 94 4.96 -5.29 -2.91
C LEU A 94 5.65 -5.83 -4.17
N ALA A 95 5.02 -5.64 -5.32
CA ALA A 95 5.62 -5.94 -6.62
C ALA A 95 6.47 -4.74 -7.06
N ASP A 96 7.72 -4.73 -6.60
CA ASP A 96 8.75 -3.74 -6.93
C ASP A 96 9.73 -4.29 -7.99
N PRO A 97 10.72 -3.51 -8.47
CA PRO A 97 11.69 -4.00 -9.47
C PRO A 97 12.45 -5.26 -9.02
N ASP A 98 12.61 -5.49 -7.71
CA ASP A 98 13.26 -6.69 -7.19
C ASP A 98 12.40 -7.97 -7.44
N PHE A 99 11.11 -7.83 -7.78
CA PHE A 99 10.20 -8.92 -8.16
C PHE A 99 10.36 -9.40 -9.61
N GLU A 100 10.97 -8.62 -10.51
CA GLU A 100 11.06 -8.94 -11.95
C GLU A 100 11.69 -10.32 -12.25
N HIS A 101 12.60 -10.76 -11.38
CA HIS A 101 13.34 -12.01 -11.54
C HIS A 101 12.96 -13.06 -10.49
N GLN A 102 11.89 -12.83 -9.72
CA GLN A 102 11.47 -13.78 -8.70
C GLN A 102 10.54 -14.84 -9.27
N GLN A 103 10.86 -16.09 -8.94
CA GLN A 103 9.95 -17.22 -9.10
C GLN A 103 9.82 -17.89 -7.75
N PHE A 104 8.59 -17.96 -7.25
CA PHE A 104 8.32 -18.68 -6.02
C PHE A 104 8.06 -20.16 -6.32
N PRO A 105 8.57 -21.08 -5.49
CA PRO A 105 8.31 -22.51 -5.66
C PRO A 105 6.83 -22.85 -5.50
N GLN A 106 6.07 -21.98 -4.82
CA GLN A 106 4.63 -22.08 -4.65
C GLN A 106 4.00 -20.70 -4.73
N LYS A 107 2.73 -20.65 -5.16
CA LYS A 107 1.98 -19.39 -5.20
C LYS A 107 1.76 -18.85 -3.79
N ILE A 108 2.11 -17.59 -3.58
CA ILE A 108 1.84 -16.89 -2.33
C ILE A 108 0.42 -16.30 -2.39
N LYS A 109 -0.39 -16.54 -1.36
CA LYS A 109 -1.71 -15.92 -1.22
C LYS A 109 -1.59 -14.60 -0.49
N THR A 110 -2.09 -13.52 -1.10
CA THR A 110 -2.19 -12.19 -0.49
C THR A 110 -3.56 -11.59 -0.74
N ASP A 111 -4.00 -10.61 0.05
CA ASP A 111 -5.24 -9.87 -0.24
C ASP A 111 -5.00 -8.87 -1.37
N VAL A 112 -3.84 -8.19 -1.33
CA VAL A 112 -3.52 -7.08 -2.24
C VAL A 112 -2.14 -7.29 -2.86
N VAL A 113 -2.01 -6.92 -4.12
CA VAL A 113 -0.69 -6.71 -4.77
C VAL A 113 -0.55 -5.22 -5.07
N LEU A 114 0.51 -4.60 -4.58
CA LEU A 114 0.87 -3.22 -4.87
C LEU A 114 2.04 -3.18 -5.85
N VAL A 115 1.81 -2.70 -7.06
CA VAL A 115 2.84 -2.49 -8.09
C VAL A 115 3.44 -1.10 -7.92
N THR A 116 4.75 -1.04 -7.68
CA THR A 116 5.51 0.20 -7.39
C THR A 116 6.90 0.15 -8.02
N GLY A 117 7.47 1.31 -8.35
CA GLY A 117 8.83 1.43 -8.87
C GLY A 117 8.96 1.10 -10.36
N ASN A 118 7.84 1.00 -11.09
CA ASN A 118 7.81 0.68 -12.52
C ASN A 118 8.56 -0.62 -12.91
N PRO A 119 8.28 -1.76 -12.24
CA PRO A 119 8.92 -3.03 -12.56
C PRO A 119 8.53 -3.48 -13.97
N LYS A 120 9.37 -4.19 -14.70
CA LYS A 120 9.07 -4.71 -16.04
C LYS A 120 8.33 -6.05 -16.01
N ILE A 121 7.20 -6.08 -15.30
CA ILE A 121 6.38 -7.29 -15.13
C ILE A 121 5.10 -7.28 -15.98
N SER A 122 4.52 -8.47 -16.20
CA SER A 122 3.16 -8.66 -16.71
C SER A 122 2.24 -9.22 -15.63
N LEU A 123 0.92 -9.08 -15.81
CA LEU A 123 -0.07 -9.69 -14.94
C LEU A 123 0.08 -11.22 -14.87
N ASN A 124 0.49 -11.86 -15.98
CA ASN A 124 0.75 -13.30 -15.98
C ASN A 124 1.89 -13.66 -15.01
N GLN A 125 3.00 -12.91 -15.02
CA GLN A 125 4.10 -13.15 -14.07
C GLN A 125 3.67 -12.95 -12.61
N ILE A 126 2.80 -11.97 -12.35
CA ILE A 126 2.22 -11.76 -11.01
C ILE A 126 1.36 -12.97 -10.63
N THR A 127 0.46 -13.43 -11.50
CA THR A 127 -0.51 -14.50 -11.21
C THR A 127 0.09 -15.91 -11.23
N GLN A 128 1.24 -16.11 -11.87
CA GLN A 128 2.05 -17.32 -11.77
C GLN A 128 2.67 -17.48 -10.38
N ASN A 129 3.03 -16.36 -9.75
CA ASN A 129 3.70 -16.32 -8.46
C ASN A 129 2.76 -16.06 -7.28
N LEU A 130 1.63 -15.39 -7.52
CA LEU A 130 0.74 -14.86 -6.48
C LEU A 130 -0.73 -15.18 -6.76
N THR A 131 -1.51 -15.34 -5.70
CA THR A 131 -2.98 -15.34 -5.73
C THR A 131 -3.49 -14.18 -4.89
N PHE A 132 -4.32 -13.32 -5.46
CA PHE A 132 -4.75 -12.07 -4.82
C PHE A 132 -6.16 -11.62 -5.23
N ASP A 133 -6.79 -10.81 -4.37
CA ASP A 133 -8.17 -10.35 -4.55
C ASP A 133 -8.25 -9.11 -5.47
N PHE A 134 -7.30 -8.18 -5.34
CA PHE A 134 -7.21 -7.02 -6.22
C PHE A 134 -5.78 -6.47 -6.35
N LEU A 135 -5.56 -5.80 -7.48
CA LEU A 135 -4.28 -5.17 -7.85
C LEU A 135 -4.37 -3.66 -7.61
N VAL A 136 -3.36 -3.09 -6.96
CA VAL A 136 -3.18 -1.64 -6.82
C VAL A 136 -1.93 -1.26 -7.60
N ILE A 137 -2.04 -0.26 -8.47
CA ILE A 137 -0.90 0.29 -9.20
C ILE A 137 -0.68 1.73 -8.75
N ASP A 138 0.49 2.00 -8.19
CA ASP A 138 0.81 3.34 -7.74
C ASP A 138 1.22 4.28 -8.90
N ALA A 139 1.41 5.55 -8.57
CA ALA A 139 1.71 6.58 -9.56
C ALA A 139 3.17 6.57 -10.07
N THR A 140 4.05 5.75 -9.48
CA THR A 140 5.46 5.66 -9.90
C THR A 140 5.61 4.92 -11.23
N ASN A 141 4.59 4.15 -11.62
CA ASN A 141 4.54 3.43 -12.87
C ASN A 141 4.29 4.36 -14.07
N SER A 142 4.93 4.04 -15.19
CA SER A 142 4.73 4.75 -16.46
C SER A 142 3.29 4.56 -16.98
N ASP A 143 2.76 5.53 -17.74
CA ASP A 143 1.40 5.43 -18.28
C ASP A 143 1.23 4.23 -19.22
N TYR A 144 2.29 3.90 -19.96
CA TYR A 144 2.34 2.68 -20.77
C TYR A 144 2.20 1.41 -19.92
N HIS A 145 2.98 1.31 -18.83
CA HIS A 145 2.93 0.15 -17.94
C HIS A 145 1.54 0.04 -17.28
N ILE A 146 1.03 1.14 -16.72
CA ILE A 146 -0.30 1.18 -16.08
C ILE A 146 -1.37 0.70 -17.07
N LYS A 147 -1.35 1.22 -18.30
CA LYS A 147 -2.31 0.83 -19.34
C LYS A 147 -2.19 -0.65 -19.67
N LYS A 148 -0.97 -1.15 -19.86
CA LYS A 148 -0.73 -2.57 -20.14
C LYS A 148 -1.32 -3.48 -19.05
N LEU A 149 -1.01 -3.22 -17.77
CA LEU A 149 -1.54 -4.02 -16.67
C LEU A 149 -3.07 -3.88 -16.53
N ALA A 150 -3.62 -2.70 -16.82
CA ALA A 150 -5.07 -2.48 -16.79
C ALA A 150 -5.79 -3.27 -17.89
N ASP A 151 -5.25 -3.27 -19.10
CA ASP A 151 -5.79 -4.02 -20.24
C ASP A 151 -5.71 -5.54 -19.96
N GLU A 152 -4.58 -6.01 -19.41
CA GLU A 152 -4.40 -7.42 -18.99
C GLU A 152 -5.37 -7.81 -17.86
N ALA A 153 -5.58 -6.94 -16.86
CA ALA A 153 -6.49 -7.21 -15.74
C ALA A 153 -7.96 -7.21 -16.17
N ALA A 154 -8.33 -6.34 -17.11
CA ALA A 154 -9.67 -6.32 -17.68
C ALA A 154 -9.97 -7.61 -18.45
N ALA A 155 -9.00 -8.14 -19.21
CA ALA A 155 -9.12 -9.41 -19.91
C ALA A 155 -9.24 -10.62 -18.96
N ASP A 156 -8.54 -10.61 -17.82
CA ASP A 156 -8.58 -11.67 -16.81
C ASP A 156 -9.75 -11.52 -15.80
N GLY A 157 -10.53 -10.44 -15.89
CA GLY A 157 -11.64 -10.16 -14.97
C GLY A 157 -11.23 -9.74 -13.54
N ARG A 158 -9.99 -9.27 -13.35
CA ARG A 158 -9.47 -8.88 -12.03
C ARG A 158 -9.82 -7.44 -11.68
N LYS A 159 -10.01 -7.21 -10.38
CA LYS A 159 -10.20 -5.86 -9.83
C LYS A 159 -8.87 -5.12 -9.79
N ILE A 160 -8.84 -3.92 -10.37
CA ILE A 160 -7.66 -3.07 -10.43
C ILE A 160 -7.96 -1.66 -9.93
N PHE A 161 -7.03 -1.09 -9.15
CA PHE A 161 -7.10 0.28 -8.67
C PHE A 161 -5.84 1.05 -9.07
N ILE A 162 -6.02 2.12 -9.84
CA ILE A 162 -4.91 2.94 -10.34
C ILE A 162 -4.83 4.21 -9.50
N LEU A 163 -3.75 4.40 -8.75
CA LEU A 163 -3.58 5.57 -7.89
C LEU A 163 -3.20 6.81 -8.69
N LYS A 164 -2.58 6.71 -9.87
CA LYS A 164 -2.15 7.89 -10.64
C LYS A 164 -3.27 8.90 -10.95
N ARG A 165 -4.52 8.43 -11.01
CA ARG A 165 -5.72 9.24 -11.25
C ARG A 165 -6.53 9.56 -9.99
N ASN A 166 -6.10 9.07 -8.83
CA ASN A 166 -6.78 9.19 -7.55
C ASN A 166 -5.85 9.80 -6.49
N TYR A 167 -6.38 10.50 -5.49
CA TYR A 167 -5.53 11.02 -4.41
C TYR A 167 -5.04 9.91 -3.47
N CYS A 168 -5.92 8.97 -3.14
CA CYS A 168 -5.61 7.80 -2.34
C CYS A 168 -6.66 6.70 -2.54
N LEU A 169 -6.33 5.48 -2.13
CA LEU A 169 -7.26 4.38 -1.94
C LEU A 169 -7.26 4.01 -0.45
N ARG A 170 -8.42 4.05 0.20
CA ARG A 170 -8.59 3.65 1.61
C ARG A 170 -9.33 2.32 1.69
N ILE A 171 -8.83 1.42 2.53
CA ILE A 171 -9.39 0.08 2.76
C ILE A 171 -9.48 -0.16 4.25
N ASN A 172 -10.64 -0.61 4.72
CA ASN A 172 -10.80 -1.02 6.11
C ASN A 172 -10.25 -2.43 6.31
N SER A 173 -9.51 -2.63 7.41
CA SER A 173 -8.94 -3.93 7.77
C SER A 173 -9.78 -4.72 8.80
N ASN A 174 -10.88 -4.13 9.30
CA ASN A 174 -11.80 -4.74 10.28
C ASN A 174 -12.84 -5.65 9.62
#